data_AF-A0A143ZWS2-F1
#
_entry.id   AF-A0A143ZWS2-F1
#
_cell.length_a   1.000
_cell.length_b   1.000
_cell.length_c   1.000
_cell.angle_alpha   90.00
_cell.angle_beta   90.00
_cell.angle_gamma   90.00
#
_symmetry.space_group_name_H-M   'P 1'
#
loop_
_entity.id
_entity.type
_entity.pdbx_description
1 polymer ?
#
loop_
_entity_poly.entity_id
_entity_poly.type
_entity_poly.pdbx_seq_one_letter_code
_entity_poly.pdbx_strand_id
1 'polypeptide(L)'
;MLYIFIEGSDDEKFFSKIYGKVFGNYEFIQYSGWTSNKINNFIKSIECMCGSDYIFFGDADGKTICDRKEILANKYSRLDKRRIFIVQYEIESWYYAGIDITSCRKLKLRQYVHDTNTLTKEQFYAKLPKKAERKYIMIQLLEKYNLELAISRNESLSLFNREIKKEPA
;
A
#
# COMPACT_ATOMS: atom_id res chain seq x y z
N MET A 1 -14.36 13.88 4.34
CA MET A 1 -13.61 13.37 3.18
C MET A 1 -12.31 12.74 3.67
N LEU A 2 -11.90 11.61 3.11
CA LEU A 2 -10.69 10.89 3.56
C LEU A 2 -9.50 11.18 2.63
N TYR A 3 -8.43 11.76 3.17
CA TYR A 3 -7.20 12.02 2.41
C TYR A 3 -6.21 10.88 2.59
N ILE A 4 -5.76 10.28 1.50
CA ILE A 4 -4.89 9.11 1.52
C ILE A 4 -3.53 9.49 0.95
N PHE A 5 -2.54 9.63 1.83
CA PHE A 5 -1.16 9.92 1.43
C PHE A 5 -0.47 8.64 0.96
N ILE A 6 0.10 8.69 -0.23
CA ILE A 6 0.78 7.57 -0.90
C ILE A 6 2.09 8.02 -1.56
N GLU A 7 3.00 7.09 -1.78
CA GLU A 7 4.32 7.40 -2.37
C GLU A 7 4.25 7.54 -3.90
N GLY A 8 3.48 6.70 -4.60
CA GLY A 8 3.44 6.75 -6.05
C GLY A 8 2.14 6.27 -6.71
N SER A 9 2.15 6.27 -8.04
CA SER A 9 0.98 5.93 -8.85
C SER A 9 0.58 4.45 -8.77
N ASP A 10 1.50 3.57 -8.37
CA ASP A 10 1.22 2.14 -8.28
C ASP A 10 0.48 1.81 -6.97
N ASP A 11 0.75 2.54 -5.89
CA ASP A 11 -0.06 2.55 -4.67
C ASP A 11 -1.49 3.00 -4.97
N GLU A 12 -1.64 4.11 -5.70
CA GLU A 12 -2.94 4.69 -6.05
C GLU A 12 -3.85 3.67 -6.74
N LYS A 13 -3.32 2.99 -7.76
CA LYS A 13 -4.05 1.97 -8.52
C LYS A 13 -4.47 0.80 -7.64
N PHE A 14 -3.59 0.36 -6.74
CA PHE A 14 -3.87 -0.73 -5.83
C PHE A 14 -5.01 -0.36 -4.87
N PHE A 15 -4.84 0.74 -4.15
CA PHE A 15 -5.80 1.19 -3.15
C PHE A 15 -7.14 1.55 -3.76
N SER A 16 -7.15 2.24 -4.91
CA SER A 16 -8.39 2.55 -5.63
C SER A 16 -9.17 1.29 -6.01
N LYS A 17 -8.47 0.27 -6.54
CA LYS A 17 -9.11 -0.96 -7.02
C LYS A 17 -9.60 -1.85 -5.89
N ILE A 18 -8.79 -2.03 -4.84
CA ILE A 18 -9.04 -3.01 -3.78
C ILE A 18 -9.84 -2.42 -2.63
N TYR A 19 -9.49 -1.21 -2.20
CA TYR A 19 -10.07 -0.56 -1.02
C TYR A 19 -10.93 0.66 -1.33
N GLY A 20 -11.03 1.10 -2.60
CA GLY A 20 -11.80 2.30 -2.95
C GLY A 20 -13.25 2.27 -2.47
N LYS A 21 -13.90 1.10 -2.50
CA LYS A 21 -15.27 0.94 -1.95
C LYS A 21 -15.30 1.05 -0.42
N VAL A 22 -14.26 0.59 0.26
CA VAL A 22 -14.13 0.63 1.73
C VAL A 22 -13.91 2.06 2.21
N PHE A 23 -13.11 2.84 1.47
CA PHE A 23 -12.81 4.22 1.81
C PHE A 23 -13.98 5.20 1.60
N GLY A 24 -14.96 4.85 0.75
CA GLY A 24 -16.11 5.72 0.48
C GLY A 24 -15.70 6.99 -0.28
N ASN A 25 -15.72 8.15 0.40
CA ASN A 25 -15.34 9.44 -0.19
C ASN A 25 -13.88 9.77 0.16
N TYR A 26 -12.97 9.61 -0.81
CA TYR A 26 -11.54 9.77 -0.60
C TYR A 26 -10.82 10.53 -1.73
N GLU A 27 -9.65 11.08 -1.40
CA GLU A 27 -8.73 11.74 -2.33
C GLU A 27 -7.29 11.27 -2.08
N PHE A 28 -6.56 10.91 -3.14
CA PHE A 28 -5.16 10.51 -3.03
C PHE A 28 -4.22 11.71 -3.09
N ILE A 29 -3.19 11.67 -2.23
CA ILE A 29 -2.11 12.66 -2.20
C ILE A 29 -0.79 11.94 -2.41
N GLN A 30 -0.23 12.05 -3.61
CA GLN A 30 1.12 11.58 -3.90
C GLN A 30 2.13 12.56 -3.28
N TYR A 31 2.74 12.16 -2.16
CA TYR A 31 3.64 13.03 -1.40
C TYR A 31 5.12 12.85 -1.75
N SER A 32 5.45 11.90 -2.64
CA SER A 32 6.85 11.71 -3.06
C SER A 32 7.41 13.00 -3.66
N GLY A 33 8.58 13.41 -3.17
CA GLY A 33 9.22 14.68 -3.51
C GLY A 33 8.70 15.91 -2.75
N TRP A 34 7.70 15.79 -1.87
CA TRP A 34 7.26 16.91 -1.04
C TRP A 34 8.21 17.14 0.14
N THR A 35 8.38 18.41 0.52
CA THR A 35 9.12 18.78 1.72
C THR A 35 8.31 18.48 2.98
N SER A 36 8.98 18.25 4.11
CA SER A 36 8.30 18.02 5.40
C SER A 36 7.36 19.16 5.77
N ASN A 37 7.73 20.42 5.50
CA ASN A 37 6.86 21.56 5.74
C ASN A 37 5.56 21.50 4.93
N LYS A 38 5.63 21.09 3.66
CA LYS A 38 4.44 20.97 2.81
C LYS A 38 3.49 19.90 3.34
N ILE A 39 4.02 18.75 3.75
CA ILE A 39 3.22 17.65 4.34
C ILE A 39 2.59 18.11 5.67
N ASN A 40 3.37 18.70 6.57
CA ASN A 40 2.86 19.20 7.85
C ASN A 40 1.78 20.27 7.68
N ASN A 41 1.95 21.19 6.73
CA ASN A 41 0.95 22.21 6.43
C ASN A 41 -0.33 21.59 5.85
N PHE A 42 -0.20 20.57 5.00
CA PHE A 42 -1.36 19.87 4.46
C PHE A 42 -2.14 19.14 5.57
N ILE A 43 -1.44 18.40 6.44
CA ILE A 43 -2.05 17.73 7.59
C ILE A 43 -2.77 18.74 8.49
N LYS A 44 -2.13 19.88 8.78
CA LYS A 44 -2.75 20.97 9.54
C LYS A 44 -4.05 21.46 8.89
N SER A 45 -4.08 21.62 7.58
CA SER A 45 -5.30 22.00 6.87
C SER A 45 -6.40 20.96 7.00
N ILE A 46 -6.07 19.67 6.93
CA ILE A 46 -7.03 18.57 7.13
C ILE A 46 -7.62 18.61 8.54
N GLU A 47 -6.79 18.79 9.56
CA GLU A 47 -7.22 18.88 10.97
C GLU A 47 -8.18 20.06 11.22
N CYS A 48 -8.08 21.13 10.44
CA CYS A 48 -8.99 22.28 10.54
C CYS A 48 -10.32 22.08 9.79
N MET A 49 -10.46 21.05 8.95
CA MET A 49 -11.67 20.78 8.18
C MET A 49 -12.60 19.83 8.93
N CYS A 50 -13.83 20.28 9.23
CA CYS A 50 -14.83 19.45 9.88
C CYS A 50 -15.23 18.26 8.98
N GLY A 51 -15.21 17.04 9.53
CA GLY A 51 -15.55 15.82 8.81
C GLY A 51 -14.49 15.33 7.83
N SER A 52 -13.26 15.86 7.90
CA SER A 52 -12.12 15.38 7.13
C SER A 52 -11.18 14.53 7.98
N ASP A 53 -10.61 13.49 7.36
CA ASP A 53 -9.67 12.59 8.02
C ASP A 53 -8.55 12.20 7.06
N TYR A 54 -7.50 11.54 7.54
CA TYR A 54 -6.40 11.09 6.70
C TYR A 54 -5.79 9.75 7.10
N ILE A 55 -5.27 9.05 6.09
CA ILE A 55 -4.43 7.86 6.22
C ILE A 55 -3.09 8.14 5.55
N PHE A 56 -2.01 7.71 6.17
CA PHE A 56 -0.66 7.88 5.65
C PHE A 56 0.01 6.54 5.39
N PHE A 57 0.23 6.20 4.14
CA PHE A 57 0.99 5.03 3.74
C PHE A 57 2.45 5.37 3.54
N GLY A 58 3.33 4.45 3.90
CA GLY A 58 4.73 4.51 3.53
C GLY A 58 5.33 3.11 3.43
N ASP A 59 6.38 2.97 2.62
CA ASP A 59 7.09 1.71 2.47
C ASP A 59 8.07 1.49 3.63
N ALA A 60 8.30 0.23 3.99
CA ALA A 60 9.19 -0.12 5.10
C ALA A 60 10.68 0.11 4.78
N ASP A 61 11.06 0.06 3.49
CA ASP A 61 12.46 0.19 3.03
C ASP A 61 13.43 -0.72 3.81
N GLY A 62 13.02 -1.96 4.09
CA GLY A 62 13.80 -2.95 4.85
C GLY A 62 13.87 -2.70 6.38
N LYS A 63 13.09 -1.77 6.93
CA LYS A 63 12.97 -1.54 8.38
C LYS A 63 11.74 -2.25 8.94
N THR A 64 11.65 -2.36 10.27
CA THR A 64 10.42 -2.84 10.91
C THR A 64 9.30 -1.80 10.79
N ILE A 65 8.05 -2.24 10.87
CA ILE A 65 6.88 -1.34 10.89
C ILE A 65 7.03 -0.27 11.99
N CYS A 66 7.47 -0.67 13.18
CA CYS A 66 7.63 0.24 14.33
C CYS A 66 8.69 1.32 14.05
N ASP A 67 9.87 0.91 13.59
CA ASP A 67 10.96 1.85 13.29
C ASP A 67 10.55 2.81 12.18
N ARG A 68 9.87 2.31 11.14
CA ARG A 68 9.44 3.14 10.03
C ARG A 68 8.38 4.16 10.46
N LYS A 69 7.40 3.75 11.27
CA LYS A 69 6.42 4.68 11.87
C LYS A 69 7.09 5.77 12.69
N GLU A 70 8.12 5.43 13.45
CA GLU A 70 8.87 6.40 14.24
C GLU A 70 9.65 7.38 13.36
N ILE A 71 10.34 6.90 12.33
CA ILE A 71 11.03 7.75 11.37
C ILE A 71 10.07 8.74 10.70
N LEU A 72 8.90 8.27 10.25
CA LEU A 72 7.90 9.12 9.61
C LEU A 72 7.32 10.15 10.60
N ALA A 73 6.99 9.74 11.83
CA ALA A 73 6.50 10.64 12.86
C ALA A 73 7.55 11.70 13.27
N ASN A 74 8.84 11.34 13.30
CA ASN A 74 9.92 12.29 13.57
C ASN A 74 10.17 13.24 12.39
N LYS A 75 10.02 12.75 11.16
CA LYS A 75 10.18 13.56 9.94
C LYS A 75 9.03 14.53 9.72
N TYR A 76 7.82 14.14 10.10
CA TYR A 76 6.57 14.89 9.92
C TYR A 76 5.94 15.13 11.29
N SER A 77 6.28 16.25 11.93
CA SER A 77 5.91 16.56 13.32
C SER A 77 4.41 16.60 13.60
N ARG A 78 3.55 16.74 12.58
CA ARG A 78 2.08 16.71 12.73
C ARG A 78 1.46 15.35 12.43
N LEU A 79 2.25 14.37 12.05
CA LEU A 79 1.75 13.06 11.65
C LEU A 79 1.42 12.21 12.88
N ASP A 80 0.15 11.81 13.00
CA ASP A 80 -0.28 10.90 14.05
C ASP A 80 0.15 9.46 13.73
N LYS A 81 0.96 8.86 14.61
CA LYS A 81 1.43 7.46 14.50
C LYS A 81 0.30 6.45 14.30
N ARG A 82 -0.92 6.73 14.79
CA ARG A 82 -2.10 5.88 14.64
C ARG A 82 -2.65 5.86 13.21
N ARG A 83 -2.39 6.92 12.44
CA ARG A 83 -2.84 7.09 11.05
C ARG A 83 -1.79 6.62 10.04
N ILE A 84 -0.63 6.18 10.51
CA ILE A 84 0.45 5.66 9.67
C ILE A 84 0.27 4.15 9.48
N PHE A 85 0.24 3.71 8.24
CA PHE A 85 0.27 2.30 7.85
C PHE A 85 1.50 2.04 7.00
N ILE A 86 2.24 1.00 7.35
CA ILE A 86 3.47 0.64 6.66
C ILE A 86 3.20 -0.58 5.81
N VAL A 87 3.53 -0.48 4.53
CA VAL A 87 3.57 -1.62 3.63
C VAL A 87 4.89 -2.34 3.91
N GLN A 88 4.84 -3.57 4.44
CA GLN A 88 6.05 -4.30 4.77
C GLN A 88 6.81 -4.65 3.48
N TYR A 89 8.07 -4.21 3.42
CA TYR A 89 8.88 -4.06 2.20
C TYR A 89 8.35 -3.02 1.22
N GLU A 90 7.49 -3.41 0.28
CA GLU A 90 6.98 -2.54 -0.80
C GLU A 90 5.62 -3.05 -1.30
N ILE A 91 4.87 -2.18 -1.99
CA ILE A 91 3.53 -2.47 -2.53
C ILE A 91 3.50 -3.67 -3.49
N GLU A 92 4.59 -3.97 -4.20
CA GLU A 92 4.71 -5.16 -5.06
C GLU A 92 4.40 -6.47 -4.31
N SER A 93 4.72 -6.55 -3.02
CA SER A 93 4.40 -7.70 -2.16
C SER A 93 2.89 -7.91 -2.03
N TRP A 94 2.13 -6.83 -1.92
CA TRP A 94 0.68 -6.83 -1.83
C TRP A 94 0.05 -7.16 -3.19
N TYR A 95 0.55 -6.58 -4.28
CA TYR A 95 0.12 -6.91 -5.64
C TYR A 95 0.22 -8.41 -5.94
N TYR A 96 1.30 -9.07 -5.49
CA TYR A 96 1.51 -10.48 -5.74
C TYR A 96 0.71 -11.40 -4.79
N ALA A 97 0.43 -10.94 -3.56
CA ALA A 97 -0.26 -11.71 -2.53
C ALA A 97 -1.67 -12.19 -2.96
N GLY A 98 -2.38 -11.41 -3.78
CA GLY A 98 -3.74 -11.76 -4.22
C GLY A 98 -3.83 -12.75 -5.37
N ILE A 99 -2.71 -13.31 -5.83
CA ILE A 99 -2.66 -14.05 -7.11
C ILE A 99 -2.45 -15.53 -6.87
N ASP A 100 -3.40 -16.35 -7.31
CA ASP A 100 -3.30 -17.81 -7.19
C ASP A 100 -2.27 -18.41 -8.17
N ILE A 101 -1.90 -19.67 -7.93
CA ILE A 101 -0.92 -20.38 -8.76
C ILE A 101 -1.39 -20.50 -10.22
N THR A 102 -2.69 -20.63 -10.45
CA THR A 102 -3.28 -20.73 -11.79
C THR A 102 -3.09 -19.44 -12.58
N SER A 103 -3.37 -18.29 -11.97
CA SER A 103 -3.18 -16.97 -12.58
C SER A 103 -1.71 -16.66 -12.80
N CYS A 104 -0.85 -17.03 -11.84
CA CYS A 104 0.61 -16.93 -12.01
C CYS A 104 1.10 -17.69 -13.25
N ARG A 105 0.63 -18.93 -13.44
CA ARG A 105 0.97 -19.73 -14.63
C ARG A 105 0.45 -19.11 -15.93
N LYS A 106 -0.79 -18.61 -15.93
CA LYS A 106 -1.38 -17.92 -17.10
C LYS A 106 -0.60 -16.66 -17.48
N LEU A 107 -0.10 -15.92 -16.49
CA LEU A 107 0.74 -14.73 -16.68
C LEU A 107 2.22 -15.06 -16.87
N LYS A 108 2.57 -16.36 -16.93
CA LYS A 108 3.93 -16.88 -17.13
C LYS A 108 4.93 -16.38 -16.08
N LEU A 109 4.46 -16.03 -14.88
CA LEU A 109 5.31 -15.61 -13.78
C LEU A 109 6.17 -16.79 -13.32
N ARG A 110 7.48 -16.55 -13.18
CA ARG A 110 8.43 -17.58 -12.78
C ARG A 110 8.31 -17.84 -11.28
N GLN A 111 8.41 -19.12 -10.91
CA GLN A 111 8.53 -19.60 -9.52
C GLN A 111 7.48 -18.98 -8.58
N TYR A 112 6.31 -19.62 -8.51
CA TYR A 112 5.25 -19.23 -7.58
C TYR A 112 5.75 -19.19 -6.14
N VAL A 113 5.43 -18.13 -5.41
CA VAL A 113 5.77 -18.00 -3.99
C VAL A 113 4.49 -17.83 -3.20
N HIS A 114 4.27 -18.67 -2.20
CA HIS A 114 3.09 -18.57 -1.35
C HIS A 114 3.21 -17.40 -0.36
N ASP A 115 4.28 -17.34 0.42
CA ASP A 115 4.50 -16.26 1.40
C ASP A 115 5.08 -15.01 0.72
N THR A 116 4.43 -13.85 0.88
CA THR A 116 4.90 -12.59 0.27
C THR A 116 5.42 -11.58 1.27
N ASN A 117 5.54 -11.94 2.56
CA ASN A 117 6.00 -11.02 3.62
C ASN A 117 7.39 -10.44 3.38
N THR A 118 8.23 -11.14 2.60
CA THR A 118 9.62 -10.74 2.30
C THR A 118 9.85 -10.45 0.82
N LEU A 119 8.78 -10.42 0.01
CA LEU A 119 8.89 -10.21 -1.43
C LEU A 119 9.24 -8.76 -1.75
N THR A 120 10.45 -8.51 -2.24
CA THR A 120 10.88 -7.16 -2.69
C THR A 120 10.49 -6.86 -4.13
N LYS A 121 10.59 -5.59 -4.56
CA LYS A 121 10.49 -5.17 -5.98
C LYS A 121 11.33 -6.04 -6.88
N GLU A 122 12.60 -6.18 -6.53
CA GLU A 122 13.61 -6.78 -7.40
C GLU A 122 13.28 -8.26 -7.58
N GLN A 123 12.87 -8.91 -6.48
CA GLN A 123 12.41 -10.29 -6.52
C GLN A 123 11.13 -10.45 -7.34
N PHE A 124 10.15 -9.55 -7.18
CA PHE A 124 8.94 -9.57 -8.01
C PHE A 124 9.28 -9.33 -9.51
N TYR A 125 10.14 -8.36 -9.82
CA TYR A 125 10.53 -8.03 -11.18
C TYR A 125 11.34 -9.14 -11.84
N ALA A 126 12.14 -9.89 -11.07
CA ALA A 126 12.83 -11.08 -11.54
C ALA A 126 11.89 -12.23 -11.93
N LYS A 127 10.64 -12.23 -11.41
CA LYS A 127 9.61 -13.22 -11.76
C LYS A 127 8.91 -12.92 -13.08
N LEU A 128 9.00 -11.68 -13.57
CA LEU A 128 8.33 -11.30 -14.82
C LEU A 128 8.97 -12.04 -16.02
N PRO A 129 8.17 -12.48 -17.01
CA PRO A 129 8.69 -13.03 -18.26
C PRO A 129 9.62 -12.04 -18.97
N LYS A 130 9.21 -10.77 -19.00
CA LYS A 130 9.96 -9.64 -19.54
C LYS A 130 9.75 -8.41 -18.66
N LYS A 131 10.83 -7.70 -18.34
CA LYS A 131 10.76 -6.47 -17.52
C LYS A 131 9.88 -5.37 -18.15
N ALA A 132 9.85 -5.28 -19.48
CA ALA A 132 9.03 -4.31 -20.20
C ALA A 132 7.52 -4.51 -20.01
N GLU A 133 7.07 -5.72 -19.67
CA GLU A 133 5.66 -6.06 -19.47
C GLU A 133 5.15 -5.73 -18.06
N ARG A 134 5.99 -5.13 -17.19
CA ARG A 134 5.67 -4.82 -15.78
C ARG A 134 4.30 -4.17 -15.62
N LYS A 135 4.07 -3.04 -16.31
CA LYS A 135 2.81 -2.28 -16.19
C LYS A 135 1.61 -3.12 -16.59
N TYR A 136 1.72 -3.86 -17.69
CA TYR A 136 0.67 -4.75 -18.16
C TYR A 136 0.38 -5.86 -17.13
N ILE A 137 1.43 -6.50 -16.62
CA ILE A 137 1.28 -7.57 -15.62
C ILE A 137 0.63 -7.02 -14.35
N MET A 138 1.05 -5.87 -13.82
CA MET A 138 0.45 -5.28 -12.62
C MET A 138 -1.05 -5.01 -12.79
N ILE A 139 -1.48 -4.53 -13.96
CA ILE A 139 -2.90 -4.37 -14.29
C ILE A 139 -3.61 -5.73 -14.28
N GLN A 140 -3.03 -6.74 -14.93
CA GLN A 140 -3.59 -8.08 -14.95
C GLN A 140 -3.65 -8.74 -13.56
N LEU A 141 -2.72 -8.41 -12.65
CA LEU A 141 -2.77 -8.85 -11.27
C LEU A 141 -4.00 -8.26 -10.57
N LEU A 142 -4.23 -6.95 -10.71
CA LEU A 142 -5.38 -6.27 -10.12
C LEU A 142 -6.72 -6.79 -10.64
N GLU A 143 -6.79 -7.20 -11.91
CA GLU A 143 -8.01 -7.79 -12.49
C GLU A 143 -8.37 -9.16 -11.89
N LYS A 144 -7.37 -9.93 -11.46
CA LYS A 144 -7.54 -11.29 -10.93
C LYS A 144 -7.32 -11.35 -9.42
N TYR A 145 -7.31 -10.20 -8.76
CA TYR A 145 -6.88 -10.08 -7.38
C TYR A 145 -7.91 -10.69 -6.42
N ASN A 146 -7.45 -11.60 -5.57
CA ASN A 146 -8.24 -12.15 -4.47
C ASN A 146 -7.73 -11.59 -3.14
N LEU A 147 -8.54 -10.72 -2.51
CA LEU A 147 -8.18 -10.07 -1.26
C LEU A 147 -8.05 -11.06 -0.08
N GLU A 148 -8.94 -12.05 0.03
CA GLU A 148 -8.88 -13.06 1.10
C GLU A 148 -7.60 -13.90 1.00
N LEU A 149 -7.23 -14.28 -0.23
CA LEU A 149 -5.96 -14.94 -0.49
C LEU A 149 -4.78 -14.04 -0.09
N ALA A 150 -4.85 -12.76 -0.45
CA ALA A 150 -3.79 -11.79 -0.14
C ALA A 150 -3.57 -11.61 1.37
N ILE A 151 -4.66 -11.50 2.13
CA ILE A 151 -4.65 -11.39 3.60
C ILE A 151 -4.02 -12.63 4.23
N SER A 152 -4.28 -13.84 3.70
CA SER A 152 -3.65 -15.06 4.21
C SER A 152 -2.15 -15.19 3.90
N ARG A 153 -1.64 -14.37 2.97
CA ARG A 153 -0.28 -14.50 2.41
C ARG A 153 0.66 -13.36 2.77
N ASN A 154 0.12 -12.26 3.28
CA ASN A 154 0.89 -11.08 3.66
C ASN A 154 0.36 -10.51 4.97
N GLU A 155 1.19 -10.55 6.01
CA GLU A 155 0.85 -10.12 7.36
C GLU A 155 0.57 -8.63 7.42
N SER A 156 1.35 -7.79 6.72
CA SER A 156 1.14 -6.35 6.74
C SER A 156 -0.18 -5.94 6.08
N LEU A 157 -0.57 -6.60 4.99
CA LEU A 157 -1.87 -6.43 4.36
C LEU A 157 -3.00 -6.94 5.27
N SER A 158 -2.79 -8.08 5.93
CA SER A 158 -3.74 -8.64 6.89
C SER A 158 -4.02 -7.69 8.04
N LEU A 159 -2.95 -7.13 8.63
CA LEU A 159 -3.04 -6.12 9.69
C LEU A 159 -3.78 -4.88 9.19
N PHE A 160 -3.40 -4.34 8.02
CA PHE A 160 -4.08 -3.18 7.44
C PHE A 160 -5.58 -3.45 7.21
N ASN A 161 -5.91 -4.57 6.59
CA ASN A 161 -7.29 -4.97 6.32
C ASN A 161 -8.12 -5.08 7.61
N ARG A 162 -7.53 -5.60 8.69
CA ARG A 162 -8.20 -5.67 9.99
C ARG A 162 -8.44 -4.29 10.58
N GLU A 163 -7.44 -3.40 10.55
CA GLU A 163 -7.58 -2.05 11.11
C GLU A 163 -8.57 -1.19 10.33
N ILE A 164 -8.61 -1.28 9.00
CA ILE A 164 -9.52 -0.47 8.18
C ILE A 164 -10.97 -0.95 8.22
N LYS A 165 -11.19 -2.25 8.53
CA LYS A 165 -12.52 -2.85 8.69
C LYS A 165 -13.05 -2.78 10.12
N LYS A 166 -12.24 -2.41 11.11
CA LYS A 166 -12.77 -2.06 12.43
C LYS A 166 -13.66 -0.83 12.22
N GLU A 167 -14.97 -1.01 12.40
CA GLU A 167 -15.87 0.12 12.53
C GLU A 167 -15.29 1.10 13.56
N PRO A 168 -15.30 2.42 13.31
CA PRO A 168 -15.00 3.36 14.37
C PRO A 168 -16.03 3.11 15.48
N ALA A 169 -15.53 2.61 16.61
CA ALA A 169 -16.30 2.44 17.84
C ALA A 169 -16.83 3.79 18.34
#